data_AF-A0A0Q8EYV3-F1
#
_entry.id   AF-A0A0Q8EYV3-F1
#
_cell.length_a   1.000
_cell.length_b   1.000
_cell.length_c   1.000
_cell.angle_alpha   90.00
_cell.angle_beta   90.00
_cell.angle_gamma   90.00
#
_symmetry.space_group_name_H-M   'P 1'
#
loop_
_entity.id
_entity.type
_entity.pdbx_description
1 polymer ?
#
loop_
_entity_poly.entity_id
_entity_poly.type
_entity_poly.pdbx_seq_one_letter_code
_entity_poly.pdbx_strand_id
1 'polypeptide(L)'
;MTTTRSYAHVGCATVLLGGASLVFAGGGFEAIQQGYSLGWLAIAGAMGLLLVLGFLYWISHRAYRRRDWIERQPYSHFAQQGLKQGGFWKGFFVTWATVLVAHLFAILGMGFAPALPYPEQTGAIFSLAVLALVPAHVVVPLVGGTAYSLIRSTVAPR
;
A
#
# COMPACT_ATOMS: atom_id res chain seq x y z
N MET A 1 -24.93 -4.29 25.12
CA MET A 1 -24.18 -3.06 24.82
C MET A 1 -24.01 -2.95 23.32
N THR A 2 -24.64 -1.97 22.68
CA THR A 2 -24.46 -1.66 21.26
C THR A 2 -23.18 -0.84 21.11
N THR A 3 -22.07 -1.50 20.76
CA THR A 3 -20.84 -0.80 20.38
C THR A 3 -21.09 -0.05 19.07
N THR A 4 -21.16 1.27 19.12
CA THR A 4 -21.26 2.13 17.93
C THR A 4 -20.03 1.90 17.05
N ARG A 5 -20.21 1.38 15.84
CA ARG A 5 -19.12 1.17 14.89
C ARG A 5 -18.61 2.52 14.39
N SER A 6 -17.38 2.90 14.74
CA SER A 6 -16.77 4.15 14.27
C SER A 6 -16.10 3.95 12.91
N TYR A 7 -16.77 4.37 11.84
CA TYR A 7 -16.18 4.44 10.50
C TYR A 7 -15.46 5.76 10.23
N ALA A 8 -15.16 6.57 11.25
CA ALA A 8 -14.61 7.92 11.08
C ALA A 8 -13.35 7.96 10.20
N HIS A 9 -12.44 6.99 10.39
CA HIS A 9 -11.22 6.89 9.58
C HIS A 9 -11.49 6.54 8.10
N VAL A 10 -12.50 5.70 7.85
CA VAL A 10 -12.91 5.34 6.48
C VAL A 10 -13.69 6.50 5.84
N GLY A 11 -14.48 7.24 6.61
CA GLY A 11 -15.20 8.43 6.14
C GLY A 11 -14.27 9.53 5.64
N CYS A 12 -13.19 9.83 6.38
CA CYS A 12 -12.15 10.75 5.92
C CYS A 12 -11.45 10.24 4.64
N ALA A 13 -11.12 8.95 4.59
CA ALA A 13 -10.54 8.33 3.41
C ALA A 13 -11.48 8.38 2.19
N THR A 14 -12.80 8.23 2.37
CA THR A 14 -13.79 8.36 1.29
C THR A 14 -13.78 9.77 0.72
N VAL A 15 -13.73 10.80 1.55
CA VAL A 15 -13.70 12.19 1.08
C VAL A 15 -12.40 12.45 0.31
N LEU A 16 -11.25 12.07 0.88
CA LEU A 16 -9.95 12.33 0.26
C LEU A 16 -9.72 11.50 -1.02
N LEU A 17 -9.84 10.18 -0.93
CA LEU A 17 -9.57 9.27 -2.05
C LEU A 17 -10.71 9.30 -3.08
N GLY A 18 -11.96 9.37 -2.63
CA GLY A 18 -13.13 9.47 -3.51
C GLY A 18 -13.16 10.82 -4.23
N GLY A 19 -12.93 11.92 -3.50
CA GLY A 19 -12.81 13.24 -4.10
C GLY A 19 -11.66 13.32 -5.12
N ALA A 20 -10.47 12.85 -4.75
CA ALA A 20 -9.34 12.79 -5.68
C ALA A 20 -9.64 11.92 -6.91
N SER A 21 -10.33 10.78 -6.75
CA SER A 21 -10.69 9.92 -7.89
C SER A 21 -11.64 10.62 -8.86
N LEU A 22 -12.59 11.41 -8.37
CA LEU A 22 -13.50 12.22 -9.20
C LEU A 22 -12.74 13.29 -9.98
N VAL A 23 -11.80 13.99 -9.34
CA VAL A 23 -10.96 15.00 -10.01
C VAL A 23 -10.08 14.36 -11.09
N PHE A 24 -9.44 13.23 -10.79
CA PHE A 24 -8.61 12.50 -11.74
C PHE A 24 -9.41 11.96 -12.93
N ALA A 25 -10.62 11.43 -12.69
CA ALA A 25 -11.49 10.95 -13.76
C ALA A 25 -11.97 12.12 -14.63
N GLY A 26 -12.48 13.19 -14.02
CA GLY A 26 -12.97 14.38 -14.73
C GLY A 26 -11.88 15.04 -15.58
N GLY A 27 -10.71 15.32 -14.98
CA GLY A 27 -9.57 15.88 -15.70
C GLY A 27 -9.00 14.93 -16.76
N GLY A 28 -9.06 13.61 -16.53
CA GLY A 28 -8.67 12.61 -17.52
C GLY A 28 -9.59 12.60 -18.75
N PHE A 29 -10.90 12.65 -18.55
CA PHE A 29 -11.86 12.75 -19.66
C PHE A 29 -11.71 14.05 -20.44
N GLU A 30 -11.52 15.19 -19.76
CA GLU A 30 -11.28 16.48 -20.41
C GLU A 30 -9.99 16.46 -21.24
N ALA A 31 -8.89 15.92 -20.70
CA ALA A 31 -7.63 15.77 -21.41
C ALA A 31 -7.76 14.89 -22.67
N ILE A 32 -8.52 13.80 -22.60
CA ILE A 32 -8.78 12.93 -23.76
C ILE A 32 -9.60 13.67 -24.82
N GLN A 33 -10.63 14.43 -24.41
CA GLN A 33 -11.44 15.23 -25.33
C GLN A 33 -10.62 16.31 -26.05
N GLN A 34 -9.58 16.85 -25.40
CA GLN A 34 -8.64 17.81 -25.97
C GLN A 34 -7.50 17.16 -26.78
N GLY A 35 -7.49 15.84 -26.94
CA GLY A 35 -6.49 15.11 -27.72
C GLY A 35 -5.20 14.74 -26.97
N TYR A 36 -5.12 14.98 -25.66
CA TYR A 36 -3.98 14.58 -24.84
C TYR A 36 -4.11 13.11 -24.42
N SER A 37 -3.24 12.25 -24.97
CA SER A 37 -3.20 10.81 -24.65
C SER A 37 -2.90 10.50 -23.18
N LEU A 38 -2.28 11.43 -22.46
CA LEU A 38 -1.98 11.32 -21.03
C LEU A 38 -3.25 11.28 -20.16
N GLY A 39 -4.42 11.67 -20.67
CA GLY A 39 -5.68 11.59 -19.93
C GLY A 39 -6.05 10.14 -19.53
N TRP A 40 -5.55 9.12 -20.24
CA TRP A 40 -5.69 7.73 -19.83
C TRP A 40 -4.97 7.39 -18.52
N LEU A 41 -3.81 8.02 -18.25
CA LEU A 41 -3.10 7.85 -16.98
C LEU A 41 -3.90 8.43 -15.82
N ALA A 42 -4.61 9.54 -16.06
CA ALA A 42 -5.45 10.16 -15.05
C ALA A 42 -6.68 9.26 -14.72
N ILE A 43 -7.30 8.65 -15.73
CA ILE A 43 -8.37 7.65 -15.52
C ILE A 43 -7.85 6.41 -14.77
N ALA A 44 -6.67 5.90 -15.14
CA ALA A 44 -6.04 4.79 -14.43
C ALA A 44 -5.75 5.15 -12.96
N GLY A 45 -5.29 6.38 -12.70
CA GLY A 45 -5.11 6.92 -11.35
C GLY A 45 -6.41 6.97 -10.55
N ALA A 46 -7.51 7.43 -11.16
CA ALA A 46 -8.83 7.44 -10.54
C ALA A 46 -9.30 6.03 -10.14
N MET A 47 -9.15 5.06 -11.04
CA MET A 47 -9.46 3.65 -10.73
C MET A 47 -8.59 3.12 -9.58
N GLY A 48 -7.31 3.45 -9.57
CA GLY A 48 -6.39 3.07 -8.50
C GLY A 48 -6.84 3.59 -7.13
N LEU A 49 -7.25 4.86 -7.05
CA LEU A 49 -7.75 5.47 -5.82
C LEU A 49 -9.04 4.79 -5.32
N LEU A 50 -9.97 4.46 -6.23
CA LEU A 50 -11.18 3.72 -5.88
C LEU A 50 -10.88 2.30 -5.39
N LEU A 51 -9.93 1.61 -6.01
CA LEU A 51 -9.50 0.28 -5.56
C LEU A 51 -8.87 0.34 -4.17
N VAL A 52 -8.03 1.34 -3.89
CA VAL A 52 -7.45 1.56 -2.55
C VAL A 52 -8.56 1.83 -1.53
N LEU A 53 -9.54 2.68 -1.87
CA LEU A 53 -10.66 2.97 -0.99
C LEU A 53 -11.52 1.73 -0.72
N GLY A 54 -11.85 0.96 -1.75
CA GLY A 54 -12.58 -0.30 -1.64
C GLY A 54 -11.83 -1.32 -0.79
N PHE A 55 -10.51 -1.40 -0.94
CA PHE A 55 -9.64 -2.25 -0.15
C PHE A 55 -9.63 -1.86 1.34
N LEU A 56 -9.57 -0.56 1.67
CA LEU A 56 -9.68 -0.07 3.04
C LEU A 56 -11.05 -0.41 3.66
N TYR A 57 -12.12 -0.26 2.87
CA TYR A 57 -13.46 -0.63 3.29
C TYR A 57 -13.55 -2.14 3.56
N TRP A 58 -12.96 -2.95 2.70
CA TRP A 58 -12.93 -4.41 2.83
C TRP A 58 -12.18 -4.87 4.09
N ILE A 59 -10.99 -4.33 4.36
CA ILE A 59 -10.24 -4.64 5.59
C ILE A 59 -11.04 -4.22 6.82
N SER A 60 -11.65 -3.03 6.79
CA SER A 60 -12.46 -2.52 7.90
C SER A 60 -13.67 -3.44 8.15
N HIS A 61 -14.38 -3.84 7.10
CA HIS A 61 -15.49 -4.79 7.19
C HIS A 61 -15.05 -6.13 7.77
N ARG A 62 -13.92 -6.68 7.31
CA ARG A 62 -13.36 -7.93 7.85
C ARG A 62 -13.00 -7.79 9.33
N ALA A 63 -12.42 -6.66 9.74
CA ALA A 63 -12.07 -6.39 11.12
C ALA A 63 -13.32 -6.30 12.01
N TYR A 64 -14.38 -5.62 11.57
CA TYR A 64 -15.65 -5.54 12.30
C TYR A 64 -16.31 -6.90 12.44
N ARG A 65 -16.41 -7.68 11.35
CA ARG A 65 -16.97 -9.04 11.40
C ARG A 65 -16.23 -9.92 12.41
N ARG A 66 -14.91 -9.78 12.51
CA ARG A 66 -14.11 -10.51 13.51
C ARG A 66 -14.40 -10.04 14.93
N ARG A 67 -14.52 -8.73 15.17
CA ARG A 67 -14.87 -8.17 16.49
C ARG A 67 -16.25 -8.61 16.94
N ASP A 68 -17.25 -8.56 16.05
CA ASP A 68 -18.60 -9.04 16.34
C ASP A 68 -18.60 -10.53 16.71
N TRP A 69 -17.79 -11.35 16.03
CA TRP A 69 -17.68 -12.78 16.35
C TRP A 69 -17.08 -13.02 17.74
N ILE A 70 -16.09 -12.22 18.14
CA ILE A 70 -15.45 -12.30 19.47
C ILE A 70 -16.44 -11.88 20.57
N GLU A 71 -17.20 -10.81 20.34
CA GLU A 71 -18.20 -10.31 21.31
C GLU A 71 -19.35 -11.29 21.55
N ARG A 72 -19.66 -12.15 20.56
CA ARG A 72 -20.68 -13.20 20.69
C ARG A 72 -20.18 -14.44 21.44
N GLN A 73 -18.89 -14.56 21.73
CA GLN A 73 -18.38 -15.71 22.47
C GLN A 73 -18.71 -15.57 23.97
N PRO A 74 -19.11 -16.66 24.65
CA PRO A 74 -19.43 -16.64 26.07
C PRO A 74 -18.25 -16.23 26.96
N TYR A 75 -17.02 -16.38 26.46
CA TYR A 75 -15.80 -15.90 27.10
C TYR A 75 -14.94 -15.06 26.14
N SER A 76 -15.36 -13.81 25.89
CA SER A 76 -14.71 -12.88 24.94
C SER A 76 -13.24 -12.59 25.25
N HIS A 77 -12.85 -12.58 26.53
CA HIS A 77 -11.47 -12.43 27.01
C HIS A 77 -10.52 -13.51 26.45
N PHE A 78 -10.92 -14.79 26.51
CA PHE A 78 -10.10 -15.90 26.00
C PHE A 78 -10.14 -15.98 24.47
N ALA A 79 -11.28 -15.62 23.87
CA ALA A 79 -11.41 -15.51 22.42
C ALA A 79 -10.49 -14.44 21.82
N GLN A 80 -10.11 -13.40 22.57
CA GLN A 80 -9.10 -12.43 22.14
C GLN A 80 -7.67 -12.97 22.22
N GLN A 81 -7.34 -13.75 23.26
CA GLN A 81 -5.99 -14.28 23.48
C GLN A 81 -5.57 -15.33 22.43
N GLY A 82 -6.52 -16.08 21.86
CA GLY A 82 -6.26 -17.07 20.79
C GLY A 82 -6.08 -16.49 19.39
N LEU A 83 -6.22 -15.16 19.20
CA LEU A 83 -6.14 -14.56 17.88
C LEU A 83 -4.67 -14.37 17.48
N LYS A 84 -4.24 -15.11 16.44
CA LYS A 84 -2.98 -14.79 15.73
C LYS A 84 -2.97 -13.30 15.38
N GLN A 85 -2.05 -12.56 15.98
CA GLN A 85 -1.87 -11.15 15.65
C GLN A 85 -1.37 -11.07 14.20
N GLY A 86 -2.22 -10.58 13.30
CA GLY A 86 -1.86 -10.40 11.89
C GLY A 86 -0.69 -9.43 11.76
N GLY A 87 0.42 -9.89 11.20
CA GLY A 87 1.63 -9.08 10.96
C GLY A 87 1.85 -8.74 9.49
N PHE A 88 1.20 -9.48 8.58
CA PHE A 88 1.49 -9.43 7.15
C PHE A 88 1.49 -8.02 6.56
N TRP A 89 0.42 -7.26 6.75
CA TRP A 89 0.31 -5.92 6.16
C TRP A 89 1.39 -4.96 6.66
N LYS A 90 1.75 -5.02 7.94
CA LYS A 90 2.83 -4.20 8.48
C LYS A 90 4.17 -4.57 7.85
N GLY A 91 4.49 -5.87 7.78
CA GLY A 91 5.69 -6.36 7.11
C GLY A 91 5.72 -5.92 5.64
N PHE A 92 4.65 -6.20 4.91
CA PHE A 92 4.47 -5.86 3.50
C PHE A 92 4.74 -4.38 3.23
N PHE A 93 4.04 -3.47 3.93
CA PHE A 93 4.17 -2.03 3.69
C PHE A 93 5.54 -1.49 4.07
N VAL A 94 6.14 -1.96 5.16
CA VAL A 94 7.50 -1.54 5.56
C VAL A 94 8.50 -1.94 4.47
N THR A 95 8.48 -3.20 4.03
CA THR A 95 9.40 -3.67 2.99
C THR A 95 9.12 -3.03 1.63
N TRP A 96 7.86 -2.73 1.30
CA TRP A 96 7.51 -2.02 0.08
C TRP A 96 8.02 -0.57 0.10
N ALA A 97 7.89 0.12 1.24
CA ALA A 97 8.48 1.44 1.43
C ALA A 97 10.01 1.41 1.29
N THR A 98 10.69 0.37 1.79
CA THR A 98 12.13 0.19 1.59
C THR A 98 12.51 0.05 0.11
N VAL A 99 11.75 -0.75 -0.65
CA VAL A 99 11.99 -0.90 -2.11
C VAL A 99 11.76 0.42 -2.85
N LEU A 100 10.76 1.20 -2.45
CA LEU A 100 10.51 2.54 -3.00
C LEU A 100 11.69 3.49 -2.73
N VAL A 101 12.20 3.50 -1.50
CA VAL A 101 13.38 4.32 -1.14
C VAL A 101 14.59 3.92 -1.98
N ALA A 102 14.83 2.61 -2.17
CA ALA A 102 15.91 2.13 -3.02
C ALA A 102 15.77 2.57 -4.49
N HIS A 103 14.54 2.57 -5.03
CA HIS A 103 14.29 3.12 -6.37
C HIS A 103 14.56 4.61 -6.46
N LEU A 104 14.11 5.39 -5.47
CA LEU A 104 14.38 6.83 -5.43
C LEU A 104 15.87 7.10 -5.43
N PHE A 105 16.66 6.37 -4.64
CA PHE A 105 18.11 6.47 -4.66
C PHE A 105 18.71 6.11 -6.02
N ALA A 106 18.23 5.06 -6.67
CA ALA A 106 18.73 4.66 -7.97
C ALA A 106 18.39 5.68 -9.07
N ILE A 107 17.18 6.25 -9.04
CA ILE A 107 16.75 7.32 -9.96
C ILE A 107 17.56 8.59 -9.73
N LEU A 108 17.78 8.99 -8.46
CA LEU A 108 18.63 10.12 -8.13
C LEU A 108 20.07 9.86 -8.61
N GLY A 109 20.59 8.66 -8.43
CA GLY A 109 21.90 8.25 -8.93
C GLY A 109 22.05 8.39 -10.44
N MET A 110 21.02 8.02 -11.22
CA MET A 110 20.97 8.29 -12.66
C MET A 110 20.92 9.79 -12.96
N GLY A 111 20.07 10.55 -12.26
CA GLY A 111 19.91 11.99 -12.48
C GLY A 111 21.18 12.80 -12.17
N PHE A 112 21.98 12.35 -11.20
CA PHE A 112 23.26 12.97 -10.83
C PHE A 112 24.48 12.35 -11.53
N ALA A 113 24.31 11.33 -12.37
CA ALA A 113 25.42 10.68 -13.08
C ALA A 113 26.33 11.66 -13.84
N PRO A 114 25.83 12.72 -14.52
CA PRO A 114 26.68 13.70 -15.21
C PRO A 114 27.65 14.49 -14.29
N ALA A 115 27.36 14.55 -12.99
CA ALA A 115 28.19 15.26 -12.01
C ALA A 115 29.26 14.38 -11.36
N LEU A 116 29.34 13.09 -11.74
CA LEU A 116 30.25 12.11 -11.16
C LEU A 116 31.45 11.82 -12.07
N PRO A 117 32.58 11.31 -11.52
CA PRO A 117 33.82 11.12 -12.26
C PRO A 117 33.72 10.21 -13.50
N TYR A 118 32.75 9.29 -13.50
CA TYR A 118 32.51 8.33 -14.59
C TYR A 118 31.02 8.32 -14.95
N PRO A 119 30.52 9.31 -15.73
CA PRO A 119 29.10 9.53 -15.91
C PRO A 119 28.39 8.38 -16.63
N GLU A 120 29.00 7.81 -17.68
CA GLU A 120 28.40 6.70 -18.42
C GLU A 120 28.34 5.41 -17.61
N GLN A 121 29.42 5.07 -16.90
CA GLN A 121 29.47 3.89 -16.03
C GLN A 121 28.48 4.02 -14.87
N THR A 122 28.41 5.21 -14.27
CA THR A 122 27.50 5.46 -13.14
C THR A 122 26.04 5.40 -13.59
N GLY A 123 25.71 6.01 -14.73
CA GLY A 123 24.38 5.91 -15.32
C GLY A 123 24.00 4.46 -15.64
N ALA A 124 24.92 3.67 -16.19
CA ALA A 124 24.69 2.26 -16.49
C ALA A 124 24.44 1.42 -15.23
N ILE A 125 25.22 1.61 -14.16
CA ILE A 125 25.05 0.91 -12.89
C ILE A 125 23.68 1.20 -12.27
N PHE A 126 23.30 2.48 -12.19
CA PHE A 126 22.00 2.84 -11.61
C PHE A 126 20.82 2.43 -12.50
N SER A 127 20.98 2.41 -13.82
CA SER A 127 19.97 1.87 -14.75
C SER A 127 19.74 0.38 -14.51
N LEU A 128 20.82 -0.39 -14.35
CA LEU A 128 20.74 -1.81 -14.01
C LEU A 128 20.12 -2.02 -12.62
N ALA A 129 20.43 -1.16 -11.66
CA ALA A 129 19.85 -1.20 -10.32
C ALA A 129 18.32 -1.00 -10.37
N VAL A 130 17.83 0.01 -11.11
CA VAL A 130 16.39 0.22 -11.29
C VAL A 130 15.73 -0.99 -11.94
N LEU A 131 16.32 -1.55 -13.00
CA LEU A 131 15.79 -2.73 -13.67
C LEU A 131 15.71 -3.94 -12.71
N ALA A 132 16.76 -4.16 -11.91
CA ALA A 132 16.81 -5.25 -10.93
C ALA A 132 15.80 -5.07 -9.79
N LEU A 133 15.48 -3.82 -9.43
CA LEU A 133 14.51 -3.52 -8.39
C LEU A 133 13.04 -3.66 -8.85
N VAL A 134 12.75 -3.71 -10.16
CA VAL A 134 11.39 -3.92 -10.69
C VAL A 134 10.71 -5.16 -10.08
N PRO A 135 11.28 -6.38 -10.17
CA PRO A 135 10.68 -7.57 -9.54
C PRO A 135 10.65 -7.48 -8.01
N ALA A 136 11.54 -6.68 -7.40
CA ALA A 136 11.59 -6.52 -5.94
C ALA A 136 10.33 -5.86 -5.38
N HIS A 137 9.59 -5.07 -6.16
CA HIS A 137 8.29 -4.49 -5.76
C HIS A 137 7.22 -5.52 -5.41
N VAL A 138 7.36 -6.75 -5.91
CA VAL A 138 6.40 -7.83 -5.66
C VAL A 138 7.00 -8.82 -4.67
N VAL A 139 8.22 -9.29 -4.92
CA VAL A 139 8.83 -10.37 -4.15
C VAL A 139 9.17 -9.92 -2.73
N VAL A 140 9.84 -8.78 -2.57
CA VAL A 140 10.32 -8.33 -1.25
C VAL A 140 9.16 -8.01 -0.29
N PRO A 141 8.08 -7.32 -0.71
CA PRO A 141 6.90 -7.11 0.13
C PRO A 141 6.17 -8.39 0.52
N LEU A 142 6.04 -9.35 -0.39
CA LEU A 142 5.41 -10.63 -0.08
C LEU A 142 6.22 -11.42 0.95
N VAL A 143 7.54 -11.49 0.75
CA VAL A 143 8.46 -12.15 1.71
C VAL A 143 8.47 -11.40 3.04
N GLY A 144 8.55 -10.07 3.03
CA GLY A 144 8.51 -9.25 4.24
C GLY A 144 7.22 -9.41 5.03
N GLY A 145 6.08 -9.39 4.35
CA GLY A 145 4.79 -9.62 4.96
C GLY A 145 4.67 -11.02 5.56
N THR A 146 5.05 -12.06 4.82
CA THR A 146 4.98 -13.45 5.31
C THR A 146 5.92 -13.67 6.50
N ALA A 147 7.18 -13.26 6.40
CA ALA A 147 8.16 -13.35 7.49
C ALA A 147 7.70 -12.61 8.75
N TYR A 148 7.24 -11.36 8.62
CA TYR A 148 6.76 -10.59 9.76
C TYR A 148 5.50 -11.21 10.39
N SER A 149 4.62 -11.79 9.57
CA SER A 149 3.46 -12.53 10.08
C SER A 149 3.85 -13.79 10.84
N LEU A 150 4.87 -14.53 10.38
CA LEU A 150 5.38 -15.72 11.04
C LEU A 150 6.07 -15.38 12.37
N ILE A 151 6.94 -14.37 12.38
CA ILE A 151 7.62 -13.89 13.58
C ILE A 151 6.56 -13.45 14.61
N ARG A 152 5.60 -12.62 14.23
CA ARG A 152 4.55 -12.16 15.15
C ARG A 152 3.63 -13.28 15.65
N SER A 153 3.52 -14.38 14.91
CA SER A 153 2.77 -15.57 15.34
C SER A 153 3.54 -16.51 16.27
N THR A 154 4.85 -16.33 16.40
CA THR A 154 5.75 -17.16 17.22
C THR A 154 6.29 -16.43 18.45
N VAL A 155 6.21 -15.09 18.49
CA VAL A 155 6.50 -14.30 19.70
C VAL A 155 5.35 -14.46 20.70
N ALA A 156 5.64 -14.97 21.89
CA ALA A 156 4.66 -15.12 22.96
C ALA A 156 3.99 -13.77 23.30
N PRO A 157 2.68 -13.75 23.61
CA PRO A 157 2.01 -12.53 24.05
C PRO A 157 2.71 -12.03 25.32
N ARG A 158 3.24 -10.79 25.27
CA ARG A 158 3.68 -10.06 26.45
C ARG A 158 2.48 -9.39 27.11
#